data_AF-A0A918TFZ2-F1
#
_entry.id   AF-A0A918TFZ2-F1
#
_cell.length_a   1.000
_cell.length_b   1.000
_cell.length_c   1.000
_cell.angle_alpha   90.00
_cell.angle_beta   90.00
_cell.angle_gamma   90.00
#
_symmetry.space_group_name_H-M   'P 1'
#
loop_
_entity.id
_entity.type
_entity.pdbx_description
1 polymer ?
#
loop_
_entity_poly.entity_id
_entity_poly.type
_entity_poly.pdbx_seq_one_letter_code
_entity_poly.pdbx_strand_id
1 'polypeptide(L)' 'MRLAGRLQKLYETYGEDADFWWIYIQEAHPTDGRRPSKTVQIESHKTFDDRQTAAEGCSNIGAEGPRLAGRYE' A
#
# COMPACT_ATOMS: atom_id res chain seq x y z
N MET A 1 0.30 -11.10 -8.83
CA MET A 1 0.41 -10.57 -7.46
C MET A 1 -0.01 -11.67 -6.48
N ARG A 2 0.95 -12.39 -5.86
CA ARG A 2 0.67 -13.56 -4.98
C ARG A 2 0.80 -13.25 -3.47
N LEU A 3 1.28 -12.06 -3.12
CA LEU A 3 1.51 -11.65 -1.73
C LEU A 3 0.23 -11.16 -1.02
N ALA A 4 -0.64 -10.47 -1.74
CA ALA A 4 -1.90 -9.93 -1.22
C ALA A 4 -2.77 -11.02 -0.56
N GLY A 5 -3.01 -12.13 -1.25
CA GLY A 5 -3.81 -13.23 -0.70
C GLY A 5 -3.17 -13.97 0.48
N ARG A 6 -1.84 -13.90 0.65
CA ARG A 6 -1.16 -14.50 1.81
C ARG A 6 -1.22 -13.60 3.04
N LEU A 7 -1.14 -12.28 2.85
CA LEU A 7 -1.31 -11.30 3.92
C LEU A 7 -2.75 -11.25 4.41
N GLN A 8 -3.73 -11.36 3.50
CA GLN A 8 -5.14 -11.45 3.87
C GLN A 8 -5.39 -12.68 4.77
N LYS A 9 -4.85 -13.85 4.40
CA LYS A 9 -4.97 -15.05 5.24
C LYS A 9 -4.36 -14.87 6.63
N LEU A 10 -3.24 -14.16 6.75
CA LEU A 10 -2.63 -13.85 8.06
C LEU A 10 -3.53 -12.95 8.89
N TYR A 11 -4.12 -11.92 8.27
CA TYR A 11 -5.06 -11.03 8.95
C TYR A 11 -6.31 -11.78 9.42
N GLU A 12 -6.91 -12.61 8.56
CA GLU A 12 -8.07 -13.44 8.91
C GLU A 12 -7.75 -14.45 10.03
N THR A 13 -6.50 -14.92 10.12
CA THR A 13 -6.11 -15.93 11.12
C THR A 13 -5.78 -15.32 12.48
N TYR A 14 -5.21 -14.11 12.51
CA TYR A 14 -4.62 -13.53 13.72
C TYR A 14 -5.14 -12.12 14.07
N GLY A 15 -6.09 -11.58 13.32
CA GLY A 15 -6.59 -10.22 13.51
C GLY A 15 -7.31 -9.97 14.84
N GLU A 16 -7.74 -11.04 15.54
CA GLU A 16 -8.28 -10.93 16.90
C GLU A 16 -7.18 -10.83 17.97
N ASP A 17 -5.98 -11.35 17.70
CA ASP A 17 -4.86 -11.45 18.66
C ASP A 17 -3.74 -10.43 18.38
N ALA A 18 -3.76 -9.78 17.22
CA ALA A 18 -2.69 -8.87 16.79
C ALA A 18 -3.23 -7.70 15.96
N ASP A 19 -2.65 -6.53 16.18
CA ASP A 19 -2.89 -5.35 15.36
C ASP A 19 -2.07 -5.38 14.07
N PHE A 20 -2.72 -5.07 12.96
CA PHE A 20 -2.08 -4.96 11.66
C PHE A 20 -2.17 -3.53 11.14
N TRP A 21 -1.11 -3.09 10.47
CA TRP A 21 -1.02 -1.75 9.89
C TRP A 21 -0.48 -1.83 8.46
N TRP A 22 -1.10 -1.08 7.57
CA TRP A 22 -0.56 -0.86 6.22
C TRP A 22 0.14 0.49 6.18
N ILE A 23 1.43 0.45 5.86
CA ILE A 23 2.27 1.64 5.74
C ILE A 23 2.66 1.77 4.27
N TYR A 24 2.10 2.78 3.62
CA TYR A 24 2.46 3.11 2.25
C TYR A 24 3.75 3.94 2.24
N ILE A 25 4.73 3.50 1.45
CA ILE A 25 6.06 4.11 1.39
C ILE A 25 6.32 4.72 0.01
N GLN A 26 7.54 5.22 -0.22
CA GLN A 26 7.93 5.73 -1.53
C GLN A 26 7.97 4.61 -2.59
N GLU A 27 7.59 4.94 -3.83
CA GLU A 27 7.65 4.01 -4.95
C GLU A 27 9.05 3.44 -5.14
N ALA A 28 9.13 2.11 -5.21
CA ALA A 28 10.37 1.43 -5.51
C ALA A 28 10.81 1.63 -6.97
N HIS A 29 9.84 1.79 -7.88
CA HIS A 29 10.05 1.87 -9.33
C HIS A 29 9.20 2.96 -9.97
N PRO A 30 9.42 4.24 -9.62
CA PRO A 30 8.61 5.32 -10.12
C PRO A 30 8.85 5.55 -11.63
N THR A 31 7.85 6.08 -12.32
CA THR A 31 7.88 6.30 -13.78
C THR A 31 8.88 7.36 -14.22
N ASP A 32 9.13 8.36 -13.37
CA ASP A 32 10.16 9.38 -13.53
C ASP A 32 11.54 8.92 -13.01
N GLY A 33 11.67 7.66 -12.59
CA GLY A 33 12.90 7.05 -12.12
C GLY A 33 13.75 6.40 -13.21
N ARG A 34 14.98 6.02 -12.85
CA ARG A 34 15.94 5.36 -13.77
C ARG A 34 15.47 3.98 -14.26
N ARG A 35 14.62 3.31 -13.49
CA ARG A 35 14.09 1.95 -13.78
C ARG A 35 12.59 1.92 -13.48
N PRO A 36 11.77 2.44 -14.39
CA PRO A 36 10.34 2.51 -14.17
C PRO A 36 9.71 1.12 -14.22
N SER A 37 8.66 0.92 -13.41
CA SER A 37 7.85 -0.29 -13.46
C SER A 37 7.13 -0.38 -14.82
N LYS A 38 6.87 -1.60 -15.30
CA LYS A 38 6.11 -1.84 -16.55
C LYS A 38 4.60 -2.01 -16.32
N THR A 39 4.19 -2.30 -15.08
CA THR A 39 2.82 -2.73 -14.77
C THR A 39 2.08 -1.69 -13.94
N VAL A 40 2.75 -1.11 -12.96
CA VAL A 40 2.25 0.00 -12.15
C VAL A 40 2.96 1.27 -12.59
N GLN A 41 2.21 2.30 -12.99
CA GLN A 41 2.72 3.56 -13.50
C GLN A 41 2.39 4.67 -12.49
N ILE A 42 3.28 4.91 -11.54
CA ILE A 42 3.16 5.95 -10.51
C ILE A 42 4.47 6.76 -10.50
N GLU A 43 4.38 8.08 -10.50
CA GLU A 43 5.53 8.98 -10.35
C GLU A 43 6.01 9.02 -8.89
N SER A 44 7.25 9.43 -8.65
CA SER A 44 7.69 9.66 -7.27
C SER A 44 6.86 10.76 -6.61
N HIS A 45 6.22 10.45 -5.48
CA HIS A 45 5.41 11.39 -4.71
C HIS A 45 6.23 12.62 -4.30
N LYS A 46 5.72 13.82 -4.60
CA LYS A 46 6.37 15.10 -4.22
C LYS A 46 5.64 15.78 -3.07
N THR A 47 4.35 15.48 -2.94
CA THR A 47 3.50 15.95 -1.85
C THR A 47 2.94 14.79 -1.04
N PHE A 48 2.38 15.12 0.12
CA PHE A 48 1.62 14.16 0.92
C PHE A 48 0.39 13.66 0.16
N ASP A 49 -0.35 14.57 -0.49
CA ASP A 49 -1.57 14.25 -1.24
C ASP A 49 -1.29 13.30 -2.41
N ASP A 50 -0.15 13.45 -3.10
CA ASP A 50 0.27 12.52 -4.15
C ASP A 50 0.42 11.10 -3.58
N ARG A 51 1.06 10.98 -2.41
CA ARG A 51 1.27 9.70 -1.72
C ARG A 51 -0.03 9.12 -1.21
N GLN A 52 -0.91 9.95 -0.65
CA GLN A 52 -2.21 9.51 -0.16
C GLN A 52 -3.05 8.96 -1.32
N THR A 53 -3.10 9.68 -2.44
CA THR A 53 -3.83 9.25 -3.64
C THR A 53 -3.29 7.91 -4.17
N ALA A 54 -1.97 7.74 -4.21
CA ALA A 54 -1.35 6.47 -4.61
C ALA A 54 -1.67 5.32 -3.63
N ALA A 55 -1.63 5.60 -2.32
CA ALA A 55 -1.97 4.65 -1.27
C ALA A 55 -3.45 4.21 -1.37
N GLU A 56 -4.35 5.14 -1.63
CA GLU A 56 -5.79 4.87 -1.80
C GLU A 56 -6.04 3.94 -3.01
N GLY A 57 -5.29 4.12 -4.10
CA GLY A 57 -5.31 3.21 -5.25
C GLY A 57 -4.87 1.77 -4.92
N CYS A 58 -4.07 1.59 -3.86
CA CYS A 58 -3.64 0.28 -3.37
C CYS A 58 -4.65 -0.38 -2.41
N SER A 59 -5.68 0.33 -1.94
CA SER A 59 -6.66 -0.17 -0.97
C SER A 59 -7.50 -1.34 -1.50
N ASN A 60 -7.64 -1.49 -2.82
CA ASN A 60 -8.30 -2.65 -3.43
C ASN A 60 -7.50 -3.96 -3.31
N ILE A 61 -6.32 -3.93 -2.68
CA ILE A 61 -5.50 -5.12 -2.38
C ILE A 61 -6.02 -5.85 -1.12
N GLY A 62 -6.99 -5.28 -0.40
CA GLY A 62 -7.69 -5.93 0.70
C GLY A 62 -8.95 -5.16 1.04
N ALA A 63 -10.08 -5.53 0.45
CA ALA A 63 -11.38 -4.90 0.70
C ALA A 63 -11.84 -4.98 2.17
N GLU A 64 -11.14 -5.78 3.00
CA GLU A 64 -11.29 -5.87 4.46
C GLU A 64 -9.92 -5.88 5.17
N GLY A 65 -8.93 -5.19 4.59
CA GLY A 65 -7.57 -5.14 5.11
C GLY A 65 -7.37 -4.20 6.30
N PRO A 66 -6.20 -4.27 6.98
CA PRO A 66 -5.88 -3.43 8.14
C PRO A 66 -5.89 -1.94 7.81
N ARG A 67 -6.11 -1.09 8.82
CA ARG A 67 -6.12 0.37 8.65
C ARG A 67 -4.85 0.86 7.96
N LEU A 68 -5.01 1.74 6.98
CA LEU A 68 -3.92 2.57 6.45
C LEU A 68 -3.44 3.52 7.56
N ALA A 69 -2.18 3.38 7.98
CA ALA A 69 -1.56 4.29 8.92
C ALA A 69 -1.27 5.61 8.19
N GLY A 70 -2.13 6.62 8.35
CA GLY A 70 -2.00 7.86 7.56
C GLY A 70 -2.58 9.15 8.11
N ARG A 71 -3.26 9.16 9.27
CA ARG A 71 -3.63 10.42 9.95
C ARG A 71 -2.88 10.52 11.27
N TYR A 72 -1.84 11.34 11.28
CA TYR A 72 -1.37 11.98 12.51
C TYR A 72 -2.15 13.31 12.58
N GLU A 73 -3.05 13.43 13.56
CA GLU A 73 -3.54 14.74 14.02
C GLU A 73 -2.44 15.48 14.78
#